data_AF-A0A379X2L3-F1
#
_entry.id   AF-A0A379X2L3-F1
#
_cell.length_a   1.000
_cell.length_b   1.000
_cell.length_c   1.000
_cell.angle_alpha   90.00
_cell.angle_beta   90.00
_cell.angle_gamma   90.00
#
_symmetry.space_group_name_H-M   'P 1'
#
loop_
_entity.id
_entity.type
_entity.pdbx_description
1 polymer ?
#
loop_
_entity_poly.entity_id
_entity_poly.type
_entity_poly.pdbx_seq_one_letter_code
_entity_poly.pdbx_strand_id
1 'polypeptide(L)'
;MRSSVRKRLTLKTLLLRVPNGVSGTVIDVQVFTRDGVEKDKRALEIEEMQLKQAKKDLSEELQILEAGLFSRIRAVLVSGGVEAEKLDKLPRDRWLELGLTDEEKQNQLEQLAEQYDELKHEFEKKLEAKRRKITQGDDLAPGVLKIVKVYLAVKRRIQPGDKMAGRHGNKGVISKINPIEDMPYDENGTPVDIVLNPLGVPSRMNIGQILETHLGMAAKGIGDKINAMLKQQQEVAKLREFIQRAYDLGADVRQKVDLSTFSDDEVLRLAENLRKGMPIATPVFDGAKEAEIKELLKLGDLPTSGQITLFDGRTGEQFERPVTVGYMYMLKLNHLVDDKMHARSIPVLTAWLLSSRWVVRRSSVVSASGDGSVGAGSLRRRLHPAGNAHR
;
A
#
# COMPACT_ATOMS: atom_id res chain seq x y z
N MET A 1 61.45 5.08 38.60
CA MET A 1 59.98 4.93 38.54
C MET A 1 59.36 6.19 37.95
N ARG A 2 59.00 6.20 36.66
CA ARG A 2 58.13 7.24 36.08
C ARG A 2 56.77 6.60 35.83
N SER A 3 55.79 6.98 36.64
CA SER A 3 54.40 6.54 36.52
C SER A 3 53.78 7.16 35.25
N SER A 4 53.41 6.32 34.30
CA SER A 4 52.62 6.72 33.14
C SER A 4 51.17 6.95 33.57
N VAL A 5 50.82 8.21 33.81
CA VAL A 5 49.43 8.63 34.06
C VAL A 5 48.69 8.60 32.72
N ARG A 6 47.88 7.57 32.48
CA ARG A 6 46.93 7.54 31.36
C ARG A 6 45.92 8.68 31.54
N LYS A 7 46.07 9.78 30.79
CA LYS A 7 45.05 10.83 30.67
C LYS A 7 43.78 10.20 30.10
N ARG A 8 42.70 10.20 30.88
CA ARG A 8 41.37 9.76 30.44
C ARG A 8 40.77 10.87 29.57
N LEU A 9 40.35 10.55 28.34
CA LEU A 9 39.74 11.51 27.41
C LEU A 9 38.41 12.04 27.97
N THR A 10 38.18 13.36 27.84
CA THR A 10 37.02 14.10 28.39
C THR A 10 35.77 14.09 27.49
N LEU A 11 35.71 13.19 26.51
CA LEU A 11 34.60 13.14 25.54
C LEU A 11 33.42 12.32 26.09
N LYS A 12 32.21 12.90 26.01
CA LYS A 12 30.95 12.20 26.30
C LYS A 12 30.40 11.57 25.01
N THR A 13 29.92 10.33 25.11
CA THR A 13 29.24 9.67 23.99
C THR A 13 27.78 10.12 23.93
N LEU A 14 27.39 10.83 22.88
CA LEU A 14 26.02 11.32 22.63
C LEU A 14 25.45 10.78 21.31
N LEU A 15 25.75 9.51 21.00
CA LEU A 15 25.32 8.87 19.75
C LEU A 15 23.83 8.56 19.75
N LEU A 16 23.16 8.82 18.62
CA LEU A 16 21.81 8.31 18.35
C LEU A 16 21.86 6.79 18.26
N ARG A 17 20.97 6.11 18.99
CA ARG A 17 20.86 4.66 19.00
C ARG A 17 19.47 4.25 18.52
N VAL A 18 19.40 3.06 17.92
CA VAL A 18 18.12 2.46 17.54
C VAL A 18 17.26 2.29 18.81
N PRO A 19 15.95 2.60 18.78
CA PRO A 19 15.07 2.35 19.90
C PRO A 19 15.08 0.87 20.30
N ASN A 20 15.05 0.59 21.61
CA ASN A 20 15.04 -0.77 22.11
C ASN A 20 13.82 -1.55 21.59
N GLY A 21 14.03 -2.81 21.19
CA GLY A 21 12.97 -3.69 20.68
C GLY A 21 12.62 -3.47 19.20
N VAL A 22 13.25 -2.50 18.53
CA VAL A 22 13.06 -2.28 17.10
C VAL A 22 14.24 -2.86 16.33
N SER A 23 13.94 -3.73 15.36
CA SER A 23 14.90 -4.27 14.41
C SER A 23 14.39 -4.05 12.99
N GLY A 24 15.24 -3.56 12.10
CA GLY A 24 14.83 -3.19 10.75
C GLY A 24 16.02 -2.87 9.85
N THR A 25 15.72 -2.58 8.59
CA THR A 25 16.71 -2.20 7.59
C THR A 25 16.71 -0.69 7.44
N VAL A 26 17.89 -0.07 7.46
CA VAL A 26 18.02 1.36 7.12
C VAL A 26 17.79 1.50 5.62
N ILE A 27 16.72 2.19 5.24
CA ILE A 27 16.31 2.35 3.84
C ILE A 27 16.83 3.64 3.22
N ASP A 28 16.98 4.69 4.03
CA ASP A 28 17.40 6.00 3.56
C ASP A 28 18.11 6.76 4.68
N VAL A 29 19.06 7.61 4.28
CA VAL A 29 19.82 8.49 5.16
C VAL A 29 19.89 9.86 4.52
N GLN A 30 19.36 10.85 5.22
CA GLN A 30 19.39 12.25 4.78
C GLN A 30 20.27 13.05 5.73
N VAL A 31 21.19 13.81 5.17
CA VAL A 31 22.11 14.68 5.90
C VAL A 31 21.79 16.11 5.52
N PHE A 32 21.34 16.89 6.50
CA PHE A 32 21.10 18.31 6.36
C PHE A 32 22.28 19.07 6.96
N THR A 33 22.85 20.00 6.20
CA THR A 33 24.02 20.77 6.61
C THR A 33 23.71 22.25 6.51
N ARG A 34 23.93 22.99 7.60
CA ARG A 34 23.74 24.45 7.61
C ARG A 34 24.68 25.11 6.61
N ASP A 35 24.18 26.16 5.97
CA ASP A 35 24.98 27.00 5.08
C ASP A 35 26.23 27.59 5.78
N GLY A 36 27.36 27.55 5.09
CA GLY A 36 28.68 27.96 5.63
C GLY A 36 29.43 26.91 6.47
N VAL A 37 28.86 25.72 6.71
CA VAL A 37 29.56 24.59 7.34
C VAL A 37 30.10 23.65 6.27
N GLU A 38 31.35 23.19 6.40
CA GLU A 38 31.96 22.24 5.47
C GLU A 38 31.19 20.89 5.49
N LYS A 39 30.86 20.40 4.29
CA LYS A 39 30.14 19.15 4.08
C LYS A 39 31.07 17.96 4.34
N ASP A 40 30.57 16.97 5.08
CA ASP A 40 31.33 15.74 5.33
C ASP A 40 31.41 14.87 4.06
N LYS A 41 32.37 13.94 4.01
CA LYS A 41 32.50 12.98 2.90
C LYS A 41 31.17 12.29 2.57
N ARG A 42 30.43 11.86 3.59
CA ARG A 42 29.13 11.20 3.41
C ARG A 42 28.05 12.14 2.85
N ALA A 43 28.07 13.42 3.21
CA ALA A 43 27.13 14.39 2.67
C ALA A 43 27.41 14.66 1.19
N LEU A 44 28.68 14.77 0.81
CA LEU A 44 29.12 14.92 -0.58
C LEU A 44 28.75 13.69 -1.43
N GLU A 45 28.95 12.48 -0.91
CA GLU A 45 28.51 11.23 -1.59
C GLU A 45 26.99 11.22 -1.85
N ILE A 46 26.19 11.62 -0.86
CA ILE A 46 24.72 11.67 -1.01
C ILE A 46 24.32 12.76 -2.01
N GLU A 47 24.96 13.93 -1.97
CA GLU A 47 24.72 15.01 -2.91
C GLU A 47 25.03 14.57 -4.36
N GLU A 48 26.18 13.93 -4.57
CA GLU A 48 26.55 13.38 -5.89
C GLU A 48 25.55 12.33 -6.37
N MET A 49 25.11 11.44 -5.48
CA MET A 49 24.09 10.45 -5.79
C MET A 49 22.76 11.09 -6.19
N GLN A 50 22.32 12.12 -5.46
CA GLN A 50 21.10 12.87 -5.76
C GLN A 50 21.21 13.62 -7.09
N LEU A 51 22.35 14.25 -7.38
CA LEU A 51 22.60 14.93 -8.65
C LEU A 51 22.58 13.94 -9.82
N LYS A 52 23.21 12.78 -9.66
CA LYS A 52 23.22 11.72 -10.67
C LYS A 52 21.80 11.19 -10.93
N GLN A 53 21.05 10.94 -9.86
CA GLN A 53 19.66 10.49 -9.98
C GLN A 53 18.78 11.55 -10.64
N ALA A 54 18.86 12.81 -10.21
CA ALA A 54 18.08 13.91 -10.78
C ALA A 54 18.39 14.12 -12.27
N LYS A 55 19.66 14.01 -12.67
CA LYS A 55 20.06 14.06 -14.08
C LYS A 55 19.48 12.89 -14.87
N LYS A 56 19.56 11.67 -14.31
CA LYS A 56 19.01 10.46 -14.94
C LYS A 56 17.50 10.59 -15.15
N ASP A 57 16.74 10.91 -14.11
CA ASP A 57 15.28 11.02 -14.16
C ASP A 57 14.83 12.05 -15.21
N LEU A 58 15.42 13.25 -15.17
CA LEU A 58 15.09 14.29 -16.14
C LEU A 58 15.48 13.87 -17.57
N SER A 59 16.62 13.19 -17.74
CA SER A 59 17.07 12.76 -19.07
C SER A 59 16.19 11.66 -19.65
N GLU A 60 15.70 10.74 -18.82
CA GLU A 60 14.75 9.71 -19.24
C GLU A 60 13.40 10.33 -19.59
N GLU A 61 12.92 11.29 -18.78
CA GLU A 61 11.72 12.08 -19.08
C GLU A 61 11.82 12.77 -20.44
N LEU A 62 12.93 13.48 -20.70
CA LEU A 62 13.18 14.14 -21.97
C LEU A 62 13.21 13.14 -23.13
N GLN A 63 13.90 12.00 -22.99
CA GLN A 63 13.98 10.99 -24.04
C GLN A 63 12.62 10.38 -24.39
N ILE A 64 11.75 10.14 -23.40
CA ILE A 64 10.41 9.60 -23.63
C ILE A 64 9.54 10.64 -24.35
N LEU A 65 9.59 11.90 -23.90
CA LEU A 65 8.85 12.99 -24.53
C LEU A 65 9.33 13.25 -25.96
N GLU A 66 10.64 13.29 -26.17
CA GLU A 66 11.29 13.41 -27.47
C GLU A 66 10.87 12.26 -28.40
N ALA A 67 10.87 11.01 -27.92
CA ALA A 67 10.43 9.87 -28.71
C ALA A 67 8.94 9.98 -29.12
N GLY A 68 8.07 10.44 -28.22
CA GLY A 68 6.66 10.68 -28.52
C GLY A 68 6.46 11.81 -29.54
N LEU A 69 7.20 12.90 -29.40
CA LEU A 69 7.16 14.05 -30.30
C LEU A 69 7.68 13.69 -31.69
N PHE A 70 8.82 12.99 -31.79
CA PHE A 70 9.33 12.50 -33.07
C PHE A 70 8.41 11.44 -33.71
N SER A 71 7.69 10.63 -32.93
CA SER A 71 6.66 9.73 -33.47
C SER A 71 5.52 10.52 -34.12
N ARG A 72 5.13 11.66 -33.55
CA ARG A 72 4.12 12.56 -34.13
C ARG A 72 4.66 13.28 -35.38
N ILE A 73 5.88 13.82 -35.32
CA ILE A 73 6.56 14.43 -36.49
C ILE A 73 6.64 13.42 -37.64
N ARG A 74 7.02 12.17 -37.36
CA ARG A 74 7.05 11.10 -38.37
C ARG A 74 5.70 10.88 -39.03
N ALA A 75 4.62 10.83 -38.24
CA ALA A 75 3.27 10.66 -38.78
C ALA A 75 2.87 11.82 -39.70
N VAL A 76 3.20 13.07 -39.32
CA VAL A 76 2.96 14.27 -40.15
C VAL A 76 3.79 14.23 -41.43
N LEU A 77 5.10 13.94 -41.35
CA LEU A 77 6.01 13.87 -42.51
C LEU A 77 5.59 12.79 -43.52
N VAL A 78 5.19 11.60 -43.05
CA VAL A 78 4.69 10.52 -43.92
C VAL A 78 3.37 10.93 -44.59
N SER A 79 2.46 11.59 -43.85
CA SER A 79 1.21 12.12 -44.43
C SER A 79 1.44 13.29 -45.40
N GLY A 80 2.58 13.97 -45.29
CA GLY A 80 3.03 15.06 -46.16
C GLY A 80 3.77 14.60 -47.42
N GLY A 81 3.88 13.29 -47.65
CA GLY A 81 4.46 12.72 -48.88
C GLY A 81 5.93 12.36 -48.80
N VAL A 82 6.55 12.36 -47.61
CA VAL A 82 7.94 11.91 -47.43
C VAL A 82 7.99 10.39 -47.23
N GLU A 83 8.85 9.71 -48.01
CA GLU A 83 9.01 8.25 -47.92
C GLU A 83 9.57 7.81 -46.55
N ALA A 84 8.89 6.84 -45.92
CA ALA A 84 9.25 6.33 -44.60
C ALA A 84 10.68 5.75 -44.54
N GLU A 85 11.13 5.08 -45.60
CA GLU A 85 12.48 4.49 -45.67
C GLU A 85 13.59 5.53 -45.75
N LYS A 86 13.31 6.70 -46.34
CA LYS A 86 14.25 7.82 -46.39
C LYS A 86 14.35 8.52 -45.03
N LEU A 87 13.24 8.62 -44.30
CA LEU A 87 13.21 9.17 -42.94
C LEU A 87 14.05 8.35 -41.96
N ASP A 88 13.90 7.03 -41.98
CA ASP A 88 14.57 6.14 -41.01
C ASP A 88 16.11 6.10 -41.20
N LYS A 89 16.61 6.47 -42.39
CA LYS A 89 18.05 6.60 -42.68
C LYS A 89 18.64 7.93 -42.22
N LEU A 90 17.81 8.96 -42.05
CA LEU A 90 18.24 10.28 -41.61
C LEU A 90 18.27 10.34 -40.07
N PRO A 91 19.24 11.05 -39.47
CA PRO A 91 19.23 11.30 -38.04
C PRO A 91 18.01 12.15 -37.67
N ARG A 92 17.44 11.89 -36.47
CA ARG A 92 16.23 12.56 -35.99
C ARG A 92 16.35 14.07 -35.94
N ASP A 93 17.55 14.58 -35.63
CA ASP A 93 17.81 16.02 -35.56
C ASP A 93 17.51 16.74 -36.89
N ARG A 94 17.69 16.06 -38.03
CA ARG A 94 17.44 16.61 -39.36
C ARG A 94 15.98 16.50 -39.81
N TRP A 95 15.11 15.83 -39.05
CA TRP A 95 13.69 15.72 -39.43
C TRP A 95 12.96 17.06 -39.29
N LEU A 96 13.45 17.92 -38.39
CA LEU A 96 12.94 19.28 -38.16
C LEU A 96 13.29 20.24 -39.30
N GLU A 97 14.32 19.92 -40.10
CA GLU A 97 14.78 20.72 -41.24
C GLU A 97 14.02 20.39 -42.54
N LEU A 98 13.20 19.34 -42.55
CA LEU A 98 12.45 18.92 -43.72
C LEU A 98 11.20 19.80 -43.91
N GLY A 99 11.14 20.48 -45.05
CA GLY A 99 9.95 21.22 -45.47
C GLY A 99 8.92 20.31 -46.14
N LEU A 100 7.64 20.55 -45.84
CA LEU A 100 6.48 19.94 -46.49
C LEU A 100 5.87 20.92 -47.51
N THR A 101 5.27 20.36 -48.56
CA THR A 101 4.56 21.16 -49.60
C THR A 101 3.17 21.63 -49.16
N ASP A 102 2.61 21.00 -48.12
CA ASP A 102 1.25 21.25 -47.61
C ASP A 102 1.32 22.26 -46.44
N GLU A 103 0.69 23.43 -46.61
CA GLU A 103 0.78 24.56 -45.66
C GLU A 103 0.25 24.20 -44.27
N GLU A 104 -0.83 23.43 -44.16
CA GLU A 104 -1.39 23.05 -42.85
C GLU A 104 -0.45 22.12 -42.08
N LYS A 105 0.16 21.15 -42.79
CA LYS A 105 1.11 20.21 -42.19
C LYS A 105 2.44 20.87 -41.88
N GLN A 106 2.85 21.85 -42.68
CA GLN A 106 4.04 22.65 -42.41
C GLN A 106 3.87 23.45 -41.12
N ASN A 107 2.72 24.09 -40.91
CA ASN A 107 2.40 24.77 -39.65
C ASN A 107 2.38 23.80 -38.45
N GLN A 108 1.86 22.58 -38.62
CA GLN A 108 1.90 21.57 -37.57
C GLN A 108 3.33 21.13 -37.24
N LEU A 109 4.20 21.00 -38.24
CA LEU A 109 5.61 20.63 -38.06
C LEU A 109 6.37 21.75 -37.32
N GLU A 110 6.11 23.01 -37.67
CA GLU A 110 6.69 24.18 -36.99
C GLU A 110 6.23 24.25 -35.52
N GLN A 111 4.95 24.03 -35.23
CA GLN A 111 4.46 23.93 -33.84
C GLN A 111 5.12 22.81 -33.05
N LEU A 112 5.37 21.65 -33.68
CA LEU A 112 6.07 20.53 -33.03
C LEU A 112 7.56 20.85 -32.80
N ALA A 113 8.19 21.59 -33.71
CA ALA A 113 9.56 22.06 -33.56
C ALA A 113 9.68 23.08 -32.41
N GLU A 114 8.77 24.06 -32.33
CA GLU A 114 8.71 25.00 -31.21
C GLU A 114 8.50 24.28 -29.87
N GLN A 115 7.59 23.28 -29.83
CA GLN A 115 7.39 22.45 -28.64
C GLN A 115 8.67 21.70 -28.23
N TYR A 116 9.43 21.19 -29.19
CA TYR A 116 10.68 20.50 -28.91
C TYR A 116 11.74 21.43 -28.31
N ASP A 117 11.88 22.64 -28.85
CA ASP A 117 12.81 23.64 -28.33
C ASP A 117 12.37 24.16 -26.95
N GLU A 118 11.07 24.37 -26.73
CA GLU A 118 10.51 24.72 -25.42
C GLU A 118 10.80 23.61 -24.39
N LEU A 119 10.60 22.35 -24.75
CA LEU A 119 10.89 21.21 -23.88
C LEU A 119 12.38 21.13 -23.50
N LYS A 120 13.29 21.36 -24.46
CA LYS A 120 14.74 21.43 -24.19
C LYS A 120 15.08 22.56 -23.22
N HIS A 121 14.55 23.75 -23.47
CA HIS A 121 14.82 24.90 -22.61
C HIS A 121 14.24 24.71 -21.20
N GLU A 122 13.02 24.18 -21.09
CA GLU A 122 12.39 23.86 -19.82
C GLU A 122 13.19 22.79 -19.06
N PHE A 123 13.71 21.77 -19.76
CA PHE A 123 14.57 20.74 -19.19
C PHE A 123 15.85 21.33 -18.58
N GLU A 124 16.56 22.19 -19.32
CA GLU A 124 17.78 22.84 -18.81
C GLU A 124 17.49 23.66 -17.56
N LYS A 125 16.41 24.46 -17.59
CA LYS A 125 15.95 25.25 -16.45
C LYS A 125 15.59 24.37 -15.26
N LYS A 126 14.90 23.25 -15.47
CA LYS A 126 14.55 22.28 -14.42
C LYS A 126 15.79 21.62 -13.83
N LEU A 127 16.77 21.26 -14.67
CA LEU A 127 18.01 20.63 -14.25
C LEU A 127 18.84 21.60 -13.39
N GLU A 128 19.01 22.84 -13.83
CA GLU A 128 19.71 23.88 -13.07
C GLU A 128 19.02 24.17 -11.74
N ALA A 129 17.68 24.30 -11.75
CA ALA A 129 16.90 24.52 -10.54
C ALA A 129 17.04 23.34 -9.54
N LYS A 130 17.01 22.08 -10.01
CA LYS A 130 17.24 20.91 -9.15
C LYS A 130 18.67 20.89 -8.60
N ARG A 131 19.68 21.14 -9.45
CA ARG A 131 21.09 21.22 -9.04
C ARG A 131 21.28 22.27 -7.95
N ARG A 132 20.73 23.46 -8.14
CA ARG A 132 20.79 24.54 -7.15
C ARG A 132 20.16 24.13 -5.82
N LYS A 133 18.98 23.50 -5.84
CA LYS A 133 18.29 23.04 -4.62
C LYS A 133 19.07 21.96 -3.87
N ILE A 134 19.78 21.08 -4.57
CA ILE A 134 20.57 19.99 -3.96
C ILE A 134 21.87 20.54 -3.36
N THR A 135 22.51 21.50 -4.03
CA THR A 135 23.80 22.05 -3.57
C THR A 135 23.66 23.12 -2.48
N GLN A 136 22.57 23.89 -2.50
CA GLN A 136 22.28 24.92 -1.50
C GLN A 136 22.24 24.33 -0.08
N GLY A 137 22.84 25.04 0.88
CA GLY A 137 22.79 24.66 2.29
C GLY A 137 21.38 24.75 2.87
N ASP A 138 21.09 23.93 3.88
CA ASP A 138 19.77 23.84 4.50
C ASP A 138 19.60 24.92 5.58
N ASP A 139 18.37 25.45 5.70
CA ASP A 139 17.99 26.33 6.80
C ASP A 139 17.63 25.48 8.04
N LEU A 140 18.50 25.53 9.05
CA LEU A 140 18.39 24.75 10.29
C LEU A 140 18.14 25.66 11.49
N ALA A 141 17.33 25.17 12.45
CA ALA A 141 17.03 25.85 13.70
C ALA A 141 18.28 26.40 14.42
N PRO A 142 18.21 27.57 15.08
CA PRO A 142 19.37 28.26 15.62
C PRO A 142 20.17 27.35 16.57
N GLY A 143 21.50 27.36 16.41
CA GLY A 143 22.42 26.50 17.17
C GLY A 143 22.63 25.08 16.62
N VAL A 144 21.84 24.62 15.65
CA VAL A 144 22.02 23.30 15.01
C VAL A 144 22.92 23.40 13.78
N LEU A 145 24.08 22.76 13.81
CA LEU A 145 25.03 22.77 12.68
C LEU A 145 24.64 21.77 11.57
N LYS A 146 24.22 20.56 11.96
CA LYS A 146 23.87 19.46 11.05
C LYS A 146 22.76 18.61 11.66
N ILE A 147 21.92 18.02 10.82
CA ILE A 147 20.90 17.03 11.21
C ILE A 147 21.06 15.79 10.34
N VAL A 148 21.08 14.61 10.94
CA VAL A 148 21.04 13.34 10.22
C VAL A 148 19.70 12.68 10.50
N LYS A 149 18.89 12.47 9.46
CA LYS A 149 17.66 11.66 9.53
C LYS A 149 17.95 10.28 8.96
N VAL A 150 17.63 9.25 9.75
CA VAL A 150 17.79 7.86 9.35
C VAL A 150 16.42 7.21 9.32
N TYR A 151 16.03 6.68 8.16
CA TYR A 151 14.76 6.00 7.96
C TYR A 151 14.96 4.50 8.14
N LEU A 152 14.19 3.91 9.05
CA LEU A 152 14.25 2.50 9.38
C LEU A 152 12.96 1.80 8.94
N ALA A 153 13.07 0.87 7.99
CA ALA A 153 11.95 0.01 7.61
C ALA A 153 11.90 -1.22 8.53
N VAL A 154 10.78 -1.37 9.23
CA VAL A 154 10.56 -2.44 10.20
C VAL A 154 9.45 -3.36 9.68
N LYS A 155 9.79 -4.61 9.39
CA LYS A 155 8.82 -5.64 9.01
C LYS A 155 8.26 -6.30 10.26
N ARG A 156 7.07 -5.88 10.70
CA ARG A 156 6.40 -6.43 11.89
C ARG A 156 5.51 -7.61 11.50
N ARG A 157 5.74 -8.78 12.10
CA ARG A 157 4.92 -9.98 11.91
C ARG A 157 3.67 -9.92 12.79
N ILE A 158 2.69 -10.78 12.49
CA ILE A 158 1.53 -10.98 13.36
C ILE A 158 1.95 -11.82 14.57
N GLN A 159 1.48 -11.43 15.76
CA GLN A 159 1.84 -12.12 16.99
C GLN A 159 0.71 -12.04 18.03
N PRO A 160 0.71 -12.93 19.05
CA PRO A 160 -0.22 -12.84 20.16
C PRO A 160 -0.19 -11.45 20.81
N GLY A 161 -1.37 -10.90 21.11
CA GLY A 161 -1.52 -9.54 21.62
C GLY A 161 -1.81 -8.49 20.54
N ASP A 162 -1.58 -8.77 19.25
CA ASP A 162 -2.00 -7.88 18.17
C ASP A 162 -3.53 -7.84 18.06
N LYS A 163 -4.05 -6.65 17.71
CA LYS A 163 -5.49 -6.42 17.58
C LYS A 163 -5.95 -6.59 16.14
N MET A 164 -6.93 -7.47 15.94
CA MET A 164 -7.59 -7.71 14.67
C MET A 164 -9.05 -7.25 14.75
N ALA A 165 -9.66 -6.93 13.62
CA ALA A 165 -11.08 -6.60 13.55
C ALA A 165 -11.69 -7.01 12.21
N GLY A 166 -12.93 -7.48 12.23
CA GLY A 166 -13.75 -7.53 11.03
C GLY A 166 -14.44 -6.18 10.77
N ARG A 167 -15.12 -6.07 9.62
CA ARG A 167 -15.83 -4.86 9.20
C ARG A 167 -17.09 -4.58 10.03
N HIS A 168 -17.62 -5.59 10.69
CA HIS A 168 -18.85 -5.54 11.49
C HIS A 168 -18.62 -5.18 12.97
N GLY A 169 -17.48 -4.54 13.28
CA GLY A 169 -17.15 -4.10 14.64
C GLY A 169 -16.72 -5.22 15.60
N ASN A 170 -16.61 -6.46 15.11
CA ASN A 170 -16.04 -7.60 15.84
C ASN A 170 -14.53 -7.41 15.99
N LYS A 171 -14.11 -6.91 17.17
CA LYS A 171 -12.70 -6.69 17.51
C LYS A 171 -12.21 -7.82 18.40
N GLY A 172 -11.04 -8.36 18.07
CA GLY A 172 -10.38 -9.42 18.82
C GLY A 172 -8.90 -9.11 19.04
N VAL A 173 -8.32 -9.77 20.04
CA VAL A 173 -6.88 -9.81 20.25
C VAL A 173 -6.45 -11.24 19.96
N ILE A 174 -5.36 -11.43 19.23
CA ILE A 174 -4.83 -12.76 18.94
C ILE A 174 -4.34 -13.37 20.25
N SER A 175 -4.93 -14.50 20.65
CA SER A 175 -4.58 -15.20 21.88
C SER A 175 -3.41 -16.16 21.66
N LYS A 176 -3.49 -16.99 20.61
CA LYS A 176 -2.51 -18.02 20.28
C LYS A 176 -2.44 -18.20 18.76
N ILE A 177 -1.26 -18.52 18.26
CA ILE A 177 -1.04 -19.00 16.89
C ILE A 177 -0.82 -20.50 17.01
N ASN A 178 -1.73 -21.30 16.43
CA ASN A 178 -1.62 -22.76 16.44
C ASN A 178 -0.88 -23.24 15.18
N PRO A 179 -0.19 -24.39 15.25
CA PRO A 179 0.24 -25.14 14.08
C PRO A 179 -0.94 -25.56 13.20
N ILE A 180 -0.69 -25.89 11.93
CA ILE A 180 -1.75 -26.21 10.96
C ILE A 180 -2.41 -27.54 11.30
N GLU A 181 -1.63 -28.51 11.78
CA GLU A 181 -2.07 -29.83 12.22
C GLU A 181 -3.04 -29.79 13.40
N ASP A 182 -2.99 -28.73 14.21
CA ASP A 182 -3.85 -28.53 15.37
C ASP A 182 -5.19 -27.84 15.01
N MET A 183 -5.33 -27.36 13.77
CA MET A 183 -6.51 -26.60 13.35
C MET A 183 -7.65 -27.53 12.92
N PRO A 184 -8.91 -27.16 13.20
CA PRO A 184 -10.05 -27.86 12.64
C PRO A 184 -10.00 -27.89 11.12
N TYR A 185 -10.36 -29.02 10.52
CA TYR A 185 -10.34 -29.23 9.08
C TYR A 185 -11.66 -29.79 8.55
N ASP A 186 -11.94 -29.57 7.28
CA ASP A 186 -13.14 -30.07 6.59
C ASP A 186 -12.98 -31.51 6.07
N GLU A 187 -14.03 -32.09 5.48
CA GLU A 187 -13.98 -33.43 4.87
C GLU A 187 -12.94 -33.56 3.76
N ASN A 188 -12.52 -32.45 3.15
CA ASN A 188 -11.49 -32.40 2.12
C ASN A 188 -10.07 -32.27 2.68
N GLY A 189 -9.89 -32.21 4.01
CA GLY A 189 -8.61 -32.01 4.66
C GLY A 189 -8.10 -30.57 4.66
N THR A 190 -8.94 -29.59 4.30
CA THR A 190 -8.61 -28.17 4.29
C THR A 190 -8.76 -27.59 5.70
N PRO A 191 -7.67 -27.12 6.33
CA PRO A 191 -7.73 -26.53 7.67
C PRO A 191 -8.31 -25.11 7.64
N VAL A 192 -8.96 -24.72 8.74
CA VAL A 192 -9.45 -23.35 8.94
C VAL A 192 -8.31 -22.44 9.38
N ASP A 193 -8.27 -21.19 8.88
CA ASP A 193 -7.22 -20.22 9.25
C ASP A 193 -7.46 -19.50 10.58
N ILE A 194 -8.72 -19.14 10.88
CA ILE A 194 -9.10 -18.34 12.05
C ILE A 194 -10.35 -18.94 12.70
N VAL A 195 -10.28 -19.20 14.00
CA VAL A 195 -11.43 -19.63 14.81
C VAL A 195 -11.96 -18.44 15.61
N LEU A 196 -13.24 -18.13 15.42
CA LEU A 196 -13.94 -17.05 16.13
C LEU A 196 -14.93 -17.61 17.15
N ASN A 197 -15.14 -16.89 18.24
CA ASN A 197 -16.11 -17.28 19.27
C ASN A 197 -17.54 -16.88 18.85
N PRO A 198 -18.48 -17.84 18.72
CA PRO A 198 -19.86 -17.55 18.31
C PRO A 198 -20.64 -16.71 19.33
N LEU A 199 -20.29 -16.76 20.63
CA LEU A 199 -20.98 -16.01 21.69
C LEU A 199 -20.89 -14.48 21.51
N GLY A 200 -19.91 -14.02 20.73
CA GLY A 200 -19.71 -12.61 20.44
C GLY A 200 -20.71 -12.02 19.45
N VAL A 201 -21.49 -12.85 18.74
CA VAL A 201 -22.44 -12.40 17.70
C VAL A 201 -23.80 -12.04 18.30
N PRO A 202 -24.48 -12.90 19.09
CA PRO A 202 -25.80 -12.57 19.63
C PRO A 202 -25.77 -11.34 20.54
N SER A 203 -24.73 -11.23 21.37
CA SER A 203 -24.58 -10.13 22.33
C SER A 203 -24.36 -8.76 21.68
N ARG A 204 -23.77 -8.72 20.49
CA ARG A 204 -23.46 -7.47 19.76
C ARG A 204 -24.42 -7.18 18.61
N MET A 205 -25.39 -8.08 18.36
CA MET A 205 -26.38 -7.98 17.29
C MET A 205 -25.79 -7.69 15.90
N ASN A 206 -24.55 -8.14 15.64
CA ASN A 206 -23.85 -7.92 14.37
C ASN A 206 -23.96 -9.14 13.45
N ILE A 207 -25.20 -9.48 13.09
CA ILE A 207 -25.56 -10.63 12.24
C ILE A 207 -24.92 -10.54 10.84
N GLY A 208 -24.66 -9.32 10.36
CA GLY A 208 -24.02 -9.09 9.05
C GLY A 208 -22.70 -9.85 8.85
N GLN A 209 -21.93 -10.13 9.91
CA GLN A 209 -20.70 -10.93 9.79
C GLN A 209 -20.97 -12.39 9.42
N ILE A 210 -22.12 -12.96 9.81
CA ILE A 210 -22.53 -14.32 9.44
C ILE A 210 -22.94 -14.32 7.96
N LEU A 211 -23.71 -13.31 7.52
CA LEU A 211 -24.08 -13.15 6.11
C LEU A 211 -22.84 -12.96 5.23
N GLU A 212 -21.87 -12.16 5.68
CA GLU A 212 -20.55 -12.02 5.02
C GLU A 212 -19.84 -13.37 4.92
N THR A 213 -19.85 -14.17 6.00
CA THR A 213 -19.18 -15.48 6.04
C THR A 213 -19.80 -16.45 5.03
N HIS A 214 -21.14 -16.54 4.97
CA HIS A 214 -21.84 -17.40 4.00
C HIS A 214 -21.64 -16.92 2.57
N LEU A 215 -21.74 -15.61 2.32
CA LEU A 215 -21.53 -15.04 0.99
C LEU A 215 -20.07 -15.22 0.54
N GLY A 216 -19.11 -15.05 1.44
CA GLY A 216 -17.69 -15.29 1.19
C GLY A 216 -17.39 -16.77 0.92
N MET A 217 -18.08 -17.69 1.60
CA MET A 217 -18.02 -19.12 1.31
C MET A 217 -18.52 -19.41 -0.11
N ALA A 218 -19.68 -18.87 -0.49
CA ALA A 218 -20.24 -19.01 -1.83
C ALA A 218 -19.33 -18.43 -2.91
N ALA A 219 -18.82 -17.22 -2.71
CA ALA A 219 -17.86 -16.55 -3.58
C ALA A 219 -16.60 -17.40 -3.83
N LYS A 220 -16.08 -18.02 -2.77
CA LYS A 220 -14.93 -18.90 -2.86
C LYS A 220 -15.28 -20.20 -3.61
N GLY A 221 -16.41 -20.81 -3.31
CA GLY A 221 -16.88 -22.04 -3.99
C GLY A 221 -17.00 -21.86 -5.51
N ILE A 222 -17.52 -20.71 -5.98
CA ILE A 222 -17.53 -20.38 -7.41
C ILE A 222 -16.11 -20.27 -7.96
N GLY A 223 -15.23 -19.56 -7.25
CA GLY A 223 -13.82 -19.43 -7.65
C GLY A 223 -13.11 -20.78 -7.74
N ASP A 224 -13.40 -21.70 -6.81
CA ASP A 224 -12.82 -23.03 -6.79
C ASP A 224 -13.36 -23.91 -7.93
N LYS A 225 -14.64 -23.77 -8.30
CA LYS A 225 -15.19 -24.37 -9.53
C LYS A 225 -14.50 -23.84 -10.78
N ILE A 226 -14.35 -22.52 -10.92
CA ILE A 226 -13.63 -21.90 -12.04
C ILE A 226 -12.19 -22.42 -12.08
N ASN A 227 -11.52 -22.50 -10.93
CA ASN A 227 -10.15 -23.01 -10.82
C ASN A 227 -10.06 -24.48 -11.22
N ALA A 228 -11.03 -25.32 -10.85
CA ALA A 228 -11.10 -26.72 -11.27
C ALA A 228 -11.30 -26.83 -12.79
N MET A 229 -12.19 -26.03 -13.38
CA MET A 229 -12.43 -26.00 -14.83
C MET A 229 -11.19 -25.53 -15.60
N LEU A 230 -10.47 -24.51 -15.10
CA LEU A 230 -9.21 -24.04 -15.68
C LEU A 230 -8.11 -25.10 -15.62
N LYS A 231 -7.97 -25.79 -14.49
CA LYS A 231 -6.98 -26.89 -14.34
C LYS A 231 -7.28 -28.08 -15.24
N GLN A 232 -8.56 -28.37 -15.47
CA GLN A 232 -9.01 -29.42 -16.38
C GLN A 232 -8.92 -29.00 -17.86
N GLN A 233 -8.51 -27.75 -18.15
CA GLN A 233 -8.46 -27.18 -19.50
C GLN A 233 -9.77 -27.36 -20.26
N GLN A 234 -10.89 -27.12 -19.57
CA GLN A 234 -12.20 -27.18 -20.22
C GLN A 234 -12.33 -26.11 -21.31
N GLU A 235 -13.17 -26.40 -22.31
CA GLU A 235 -13.47 -25.49 -23.39
C GLU A 235 -13.95 -24.12 -22.88
N VAL A 236 -13.52 -23.05 -23.56
CA VAL A 236 -13.88 -21.66 -23.20
C VAL A 236 -15.39 -21.46 -23.20
N ALA A 237 -16.13 -22.18 -24.04
CA ALA A 237 -17.60 -22.15 -24.07
C ALA A 237 -18.23 -22.53 -22.72
N LYS A 238 -17.73 -23.61 -22.07
CA LYS A 238 -18.24 -24.07 -20.77
C LYS A 238 -17.89 -23.10 -19.64
N LEU A 239 -16.66 -22.55 -19.68
CA LEU A 239 -16.25 -21.51 -18.74
C LEU A 239 -17.13 -20.27 -18.87
N ARG A 240 -17.38 -19.83 -20.11
CA ARG A 240 -18.22 -18.67 -20.42
C ARG A 240 -19.64 -18.90 -19.91
N GLU A 241 -20.24 -20.06 -20.18
CA GLU A 241 -21.58 -20.42 -19.71
C GLU A 241 -21.66 -20.41 -18.17
N PHE A 242 -20.68 -21.02 -17.49
CA PHE A 242 -20.67 -21.09 -16.03
C PHE A 242 -20.52 -19.69 -15.39
N ILE A 243 -19.60 -18.87 -15.90
CA ILE A 243 -19.38 -17.52 -15.40
C ILE A 243 -20.61 -16.64 -15.69
N GLN A 244 -21.22 -16.75 -16.88
CA GLN A 244 -22.44 -16.03 -17.23
C GLN A 244 -23.57 -16.37 -16.27
N ARG A 245 -23.78 -17.66 -16.01
CA ARG A 245 -24.78 -18.14 -15.05
C ARG A 245 -24.53 -17.61 -13.62
N ALA A 246 -23.27 -17.43 -13.23
CA ALA A 246 -22.94 -16.85 -11.93
C ALA A 246 -23.24 -15.34 -11.85
N TYR A 247 -23.04 -14.59 -12.94
CA TYR A 247 -23.38 -13.15 -13.01
C TYR A 247 -24.88 -12.90 -13.10
N ASP A 248 -25.63 -13.78 -13.76
CA ASP A 248 -27.08 -13.68 -13.92
C ASP A 248 -27.87 -14.13 -12.67
N LEU A 249 -27.18 -14.51 -11.59
CA LEU A 249 -27.80 -15.00 -10.38
C LEU A 249 -28.45 -13.86 -9.57
N GLY A 250 -29.77 -13.96 -9.39
CA GLY A 250 -30.60 -13.00 -8.65
C GLY A 250 -31.74 -12.46 -9.53
N ALA A 251 -32.92 -12.26 -8.94
CA ALA A 251 -34.12 -11.90 -9.71
C ALA A 251 -34.05 -10.49 -10.32
N ASP A 252 -33.53 -9.51 -9.57
CA ASP A 252 -33.55 -8.08 -9.92
C ASP A 252 -32.15 -7.44 -9.84
N VAL A 253 -31.14 -8.13 -10.36
CA VAL A 253 -29.76 -7.60 -10.33
C VAL A 253 -29.65 -6.39 -11.27
N ARG A 254 -29.18 -5.26 -10.73
CA ARG A 254 -28.95 -4.02 -11.48
C ARG A 254 -27.89 -4.19 -12.57
N GLN A 255 -26.87 -5.01 -12.29
CA GLN A 255 -25.79 -5.30 -13.22
C GLN A 255 -26.26 -6.34 -14.23
N LYS A 256 -26.19 -5.99 -15.52
CA LYS A 256 -26.37 -6.92 -16.62
C LYS A 256 -25.04 -7.04 -17.34
N VAL A 257 -24.51 -8.25 -17.40
CA VAL A 257 -23.25 -8.56 -18.09
C VAL A 257 -23.59 -9.55 -19.19
N ASP A 258 -23.13 -9.29 -20.40
CA ASP A 258 -23.23 -10.24 -21.49
C ASP A 258 -21.82 -10.64 -21.91
N LEU A 259 -21.39 -11.81 -21.43
CA LEU A 259 -20.08 -12.35 -21.76
C LEU A 259 -19.96 -12.74 -23.22
N SER A 260 -21.03 -12.84 -24.02
CA SER A 260 -20.91 -13.15 -25.45
C SER A 260 -20.15 -12.08 -26.24
N THR A 261 -20.16 -10.84 -25.75
CA THR A 261 -19.44 -9.71 -26.35
C THR A 261 -17.92 -9.76 -26.14
N PHE A 262 -17.45 -10.58 -25.20
CA PHE A 262 -16.04 -10.66 -24.83
C PHE A 262 -15.27 -11.61 -25.75
N SER A 263 -14.02 -11.26 -26.05
CA SER A 263 -13.09 -12.16 -26.75
C SER A 263 -12.69 -13.34 -25.85
N ASP A 264 -12.25 -14.44 -26.46
CA ASP A 264 -11.84 -15.63 -25.71
C ASP A 264 -10.66 -15.34 -24.76
N ASP A 265 -9.71 -14.50 -25.18
CA ASP A 265 -8.56 -14.07 -24.37
C ASP A 265 -9.00 -13.26 -23.13
N GLU A 266 -10.01 -12.40 -23.28
CA GLU A 266 -10.56 -11.63 -22.17
C GLU A 266 -11.32 -12.52 -21.18
N VAL A 267 -12.06 -13.51 -21.66
CA VAL A 267 -12.76 -14.49 -20.80
C VAL A 267 -11.76 -15.34 -20.03
N LEU A 268 -10.68 -15.79 -20.66
CA LEU A 268 -9.62 -16.54 -19.99
C LEU A 268 -8.93 -15.68 -18.92
N ARG A 269 -8.57 -14.43 -19.24
CA ARG A 269 -7.99 -13.50 -18.28
C ARG A 269 -8.94 -13.22 -17.11
N LEU A 270 -10.23 -13.08 -17.37
CA LEU A 270 -11.24 -12.93 -16.34
C LEU A 270 -11.30 -14.17 -15.45
N ALA A 271 -11.36 -15.36 -16.02
CA ALA A 271 -11.38 -16.62 -15.28
C ALA A 271 -10.13 -16.79 -14.41
N GLU A 272 -8.93 -16.44 -14.91
CA GLU A 272 -7.68 -16.46 -14.14
C GLU A 272 -7.74 -15.56 -12.91
N ASN A 273 -8.37 -14.38 -13.03
CA ASN A 273 -8.58 -13.47 -11.91
C ASN A 273 -9.61 -14.01 -10.91
N LEU A 274 -10.68 -14.62 -11.40
CA LEU A 274 -11.78 -15.16 -10.59
C LEU A 274 -11.43 -16.48 -9.89
N ARG A 275 -10.36 -17.19 -10.29
CA ARG A 275 -9.93 -18.48 -9.69
C ARG A 275 -9.71 -18.43 -8.18
N LYS A 276 -9.41 -17.25 -7.62
CA LYS A 276 -9.18 -17.08 -6.17
C LYS A 276 -10.50 -16.99 -5.39
N GLY A 277 -11.59 -16.68 -6.06
CA GLY A 277 -12.90 -16.36 -5.49
C GLY A 277 -13.55 -15.25 -6.32
N MET A 278 -14.85 -15.36 -6.57
CA MET A 278 -15.61 -14.35 -7.30
C MET A 278 -15.82 -13.11 -6.40
N PRO A 279 -15.34 -11.90 -6.77
CA PRO A 279 -15.63 -10.70 -5.99
C PRO A 279 -17.12 -10.36 -6.10
N ILE A 280 -17.77 -10.16 -4.95
CA ILE A 280 -19.20 -9.84 -4.89
C ILE A 280 -19.39 -8.46 -4.29
N ALA A 281 -20.24 -7.66 -4.92
CA ALA A 281 -20.67 -6.36 -4.41
C ALA A 281 -22.05 -6.48 -3.75
N THR A 282 -22.14 -6.06 -2.49
CA THR A 282 -23.40 -5.90 -1.75
C THR A 282 -23.52 -4.44 -1.32
N PRO A 283 -24.23 -3.59 -2.09
CA PRO A 283 -24.48 -2.20 -1.74
C PRO A 283 -25.12 -2.03 -0.36
N VAL A 284 -24.93 -0.84 0.23
CA VAL A 284 -25.57 -0.51 1.50
C VAL A 284 -27.07 -0.32 1.27
N PHE A 285 -27.90 -0.99 2.07
CA PHE A 285 -29.38 -1.01 1.99
C PHE A 285 -30.01 -1.68 0.76
N ASP A 286 -29.21 -2.06 -0.24
CA ASP A 286 -29.65 -2.83 -1.41
C ASP A 286 -28.69 -4.01 -1.64
N GLY A 287 -28.52 -4.82 -0.60
CA GLY A 287 -27.57 -5.93 -0.56
C GLY A 287 -28.20 -7.26 -0.98
N ALA A 288 -27.35 -8.28 -1.11
CA ALA A 288 -27.78 -9.63 -1.45
C ALA A 288 -28.75 -10.19 -0.38
N LYS A 289 -29.88 -10.73 -0.84
CA LYS A 289 -30.89 -11.36 0.02
C LYS A 289 -30.48 -12.78 0.39
N GLU A 290 -31.02 -13.31 1.48
CA GLU A 290 -30.70 -14.68 1.95
C GLU A 290 -30.98 -15.75 0.89
N ALA A 291 -32.07 -15.60 0.13
CA ALA A 291 -32.41 -16.52 -0.96
C ALA A 291 -31.31 -16.56 -2.04
N GLU A 292 -30.80 -15.39 -2.44
CA GLU A 292 -29.73 -15.25 -3.44
C GLU A 292 -28.42 -15.87 -2.92
N ILE A 293 -28.09 -15.68 -1.63
CA ILE A 293 -26.92 -16.32 -1.00
C ILE A 293 -27.05 -17.85 -1.04
N LYS A 294 -28.23 -18.39 -0.74
CA LYS A 294 -28.49 -19.84 -0.79
C LYS A 294 -28.41 -20.39 -2.21
N GLU A 295 -28.91 -19.65 -3.21
CA GLU A 295 -28.78 -20.01 -4.62
C GLU A 295 -27.32 -20.02 -5.06
N LEU A 296 -26.54 -19.03 -4.62
CA LEU A 296 -25.12 -18.94 -4.92
C LEU A 296 -24.31 -20.08 -4.28
N LEU A 297 -24.65 -20.45 -3.03
CA LEU A 297 -24.08 -21.63 -2.36
C LEU A 297 -24.37 -22.91 -3.16
N LYS A 298 -25.61 -23.08 -3.66
CA LYS A 298 -25.95 -24.22 -4.52
C LYS A 298 -25.15 -24.23 -5.81
N LEU A 299 -24.95 -23.06 -6.44
CA LEU A 299 -24.15 -22.97 -7.66
C LEU A 299 -22.70 -23.40 -7.42
N GLY A 300 -22.17 -23.17 -6.22
CA GLY A 300 -20.84 -23.61 -5.77
C GLY A 300 -20.75 -25.05 -5.26
N ASP A 301 -21.81 -25.86 -5.33
CA ASP A 301 -21.92 -27.20 -4.69
C ASP A 301 -21.68 -27.20 -3.17
N LEU A 302 -22.07 -26.11 -2.50
CA LEU A 302 -21.94 -25.93 -1.05
C LEU A 302 -23.30 -26.11 -0.35
N PRO A 303 -23.31 -26.53 0.93
CA PRO A 303 -24.55 -26.71 1.67
C PRO A 303 -25.28 -25.38 1.85
N THR A 304 -26.60 -25.38 1.62
CA THR A 304 -27.44 -24.18 1.74
C THR A 304 -27.52 -23.61 3.15
N SER A 305 -27.15 -24.40 4.16
CA SER A 305 -27.04 -23.95 5.55
C SER A 305 -25.82 -23.04 5.78
N GLY A 306 -24.82 -23.08 4.89
CA GLY A 306 -23.52 -22.44 5.12
C GLY A 306 -22.72 -23.09 6.26
N GLN A 307 -23.12 -24.28 6.70
CA GLN A 307 -22.49 -25.05 7.77
C GLN A 307 -21.92 -26.35 7.21
N ILE A 308 -20.72 -26.69 7.64
CA ILE A 308 -20.03 -27.93 7.26
C ILE A 308 -19.66 -28.73 8.50
N THR A 309 -19.52 -30.03 8.30
CA THR A 309 -18.90 -30.91 9.28
C THR A 309 -17.40 -30.59 9.36
N LEU A 310 -16.89 -30.47 10.58
CA LEU A 310 -15.46 -30.30 10.84
C LEU A 310 -14.96 -31.47 11.69
N PHE A 311 -13.65 -31.67 11.64
CA PHE A 311 -12.91 -32.62 12.47
C PHE A 311 -11.89 -31.87 13.32
N ASP A 312 -11.66 -32.34 14.55
CA ASP A 312 -10.59 -31.79 15.40
C ASP A 312 -9.23 -32.25 14.86
N GLY A 313 -8.32 -31.29 14.63
CA GLY A 313 -6.96 -31.57 14.16
C GLY A 313 -6.14 -32.42 15.14
N ARG A 314 -6.46 -32.36 16.44
CA ARG A 314 -5.70 -33.10 17.47
C ARG A 314 -6.12 -34.54 17.65
N THR A 315 -7.43 -34.78 17.70
CA THR A 315 -7.99 -36.12 17.96
C THR A 315 -8.40 -36.83 16.68
N GLY A 316 -8.69 -36.08 15.62
CA GLY A 316 -9.31 -36.59 14.39
C GLY A 316 -10.81 -36.86 14.53
N GLU A 317 -11.41 -36.59 15.68
CA GLU A 317 -12.83 -36.84 15.91
C GLU A 317 -13.69 -35.76 15.24
N GLN A 318 -14.85 -36.19 14.74
CA GLN A 318 -15.84 -35.29 14.17
C GLN A 318 -16.51 -34.44 15.25
N PHE A 319 -16.72 -33.15 15.00
CA PHE A 319 -17.54 -32.33 15.89
C PHE A 319 -19.00 -32.80 15.90
N GLU A 320 -19.63 -32.79 17.09
CA GLU A 320 -21.02 -33.24 17.28
C GLU A 320 -22.06 -32.43 16.47
N ARG A 321 -21.74 -31.17 16.14
CA ARG A 321 -22.63 -30.26 15.43
C ARG A 321 -21.91 -29.63 14.24
N PRO A 322 -22.61 -29.41 13.12
CA PRO A 322 -22.04 -28.70 11.99
C PRO A 322 -21.75 -27.24 12.38
N VAL A 323 -20.65 -26.71 11.85
CA VAL A 323 -20.14 -25.38 12.20
C VAL A 323 -20.19 -24.49 10.97
N THR A 324 -20.54 -23.21 11.16
CA THR A 324 -20.47 -22.22 10.09
C THR A 324 -19.01 -21.96 9.73
N VAL A 325 -18.65 -22.22 8.48
CA VAL A 325 -17.32 -21.96 7.93
C VAL A 325 -17.47 -21.12 6.68
N GLY A 326 -16.55 -20.19 6.47
CA GLY A 326 -16.56 -19.33 5.30
C GLY A 326 -15.50 -18.25 5.39
N TYR A 327 -15.58 -17.30 4.47
CA TYR A 327 -14.57 -16.25 4.33
C TYR A 327 -15.11 -14.93 4.86
N MET A 328 -14.49 -14.44 5.93
CA MET A 328 -14.76 -13.13 6.51
C MET A 328 -13.57 -12.21 6.25
N TYR A 329 -13.82 -10.96 5.85
CA TYR A 329 -12.75 -10.01 5.60
C TYR A 329 -12.22 -9.41 6.91
N MET A 330 -10.97 -9.75 7.25
CA MET A 330 -10.31 -9.35 8.49
C MET A 330 -9.24 -8.28 8.27
N LEU A 331 -9.18 -7.32 9.19
CA LEU A 331 -8.24 -6.20 9.19
C LEU A 331 -7.29 -6.29 10.38
N LYS A 332 -6.01 -6.02 10.15
CA LYS A 332 -5.02 -5.79 11.21
C LYS A 332 -5.06 -4.33 11.63
N LEU A 333 -5.34 -4.06 12.90
CA LEU A 333 -5.34 -2.69 13.41
C LEU A 333 -3.92 -2.24 13.75
N ASN A 334 -3.65 -0.94 13.67
CA ASN A 334 -2.37 -0.33 14.08
C ASN A 334 -2.09 -0.43 15.61
N HIS A 335 -2.93 -1.14 16.33
CA HIS A 335 -2.82 -1.36 17.78
C HIS A 335 -1.96 -2.59 18.06
N LEU A 336 -0.66 -2.47 17.80
CA LEU A 336 0.31 -3.55 17.91
C LEU A 336 0.75 -3.75 19.36
N VAL A 337 1.05 -4.99 19.74
CA VAL A 337 1.46 -5.31 21.11
C VAL A 337 2.83 -4.72 21.46
N ASP A 338 3.78 -4.70 20.51
CA ASP A 338 5.12 -4.13 20.72
C ASP A 338 5.07 -2.65 21.12
N ASP A 339 4.12 -1.90 20.54
CA ASP A 339 3.90 -0.48 20.83
C ASP A 339 3.16 -0.25 22.16
N LYS A 340 2.68 -1.32 22.80
CA LYS A 340 1.98 -1.27 24.09
C LYS A 340 2.78 -1.88 25.25
N MET A 341 3.65 -2.84 24.98
CA MET A 341 4.53 -3.40 26.01
C MET A 341 5.51 -2.36 26.52
N HIS A 342 5.51 -2.12 27.83
CA HIS A 342 6.49 -1.28 28.51
C HIS A 342 6.82 -1.89 29.87
N ALA A 343 8.12 -2.04 30.14
CA ALA A 343 8.62 -2.49 31.43
C ALA A 343 9.78 -1.58 31.86
N ARG A 344 9.92 -1.37 33.17
CA ARG A 344 10.96 -0.51 33.73
C ARG A 344 11.32 -0.99 35.12
N SER A 345 12.61 -1.26 35.35
CA SER A 345 13.15 -1.64 36.65
C SER A 345 13.55 -0.43 37.50
N ILE A 346 14.34 0.51 36.93
CA ILE A 346 14.77 1.74 37.59
C ILE A 346 14.49 2.95 36.67
N PRO A 347 13.54 3.82 37.01
CA PRO A 347 13.26 5.08 36.28
C PRO A 347 14.30 6.18 36.47
N VAL A 348 14.36 7.07 35.47
CA VAL A 348 14.98 8.40 35.62
C VAL A 348 14.10 9.24 36.55
N LEU A 349 14.69 9.73 37.63
CA LEU A 349 14.05 10.63 38.59
C LEU A 349 13.95 12.04 37.99
N THR A 350 12.84 12.74 38.20
CA THR A 350 12.84 14.21 38.08
C THR A 350 13.60 14.78 39.28
N ALA A 351 14.92 14.73 39.22
CA ALA A 351 15.73 15.48 40.15
C ALA A 351 15.52 16.97 39.82
N TRP A 352 14.90 17.71 40.76
CA TRP A 352 14.96 19.18 40.88
C TRP A 352 14.02 20.10 40.07
N LEU A 353 12.89 19.64 39.53
CA LEU A 353 12.01 20.55 38.76
C LEU A 353 10.55 20.71 39.21
N LEU A 354 10.15 20.21 40.40
CA LEU A 354 8.96 20.63 41.21
C LEU A 354 8.40 19.50 42.09
N SER A 355 8.75 18.23 41.83
CA SER A 355 8.24 17.07 42.58
C SER A 355 9.19 15.88 42.44
N SER A 356 9.47 15.17 43.54
CA SER A 356 10.20 13.88 43.53
C SER A 356 9.33 12.72 43.01
N ARG A 357 8.62 12.95 41.91
CA ARG A 357 7.77 11.96 41.23
C ARG A 357 8.50 11.39 40.02
N TRP A 358 8.04 10.24 39.55
CA TRP A 358 8.62 9.60 38.38
C TRP A 358 8.22 10.32 37.08
N VAL A 359 9.13 10.43 36.11
CA VAL A 359 8.73 10.81 34.74
C VAL A 359 7.96 9.64 34.11
N VAL A 360 6.66 9.82 33.93
CA VAL A 360 5.78 8.88 33.22
C VAL A 360 5.58 9.37 31.79
N ARG A 361 6.48 8.96 30.90
CA ARG A 361 6.28 9.08 29.44
C ARG A 361 7.03 7.96 28.74
N ARG A 362 6.32 7.18 27.92
CA ARG A 362 6.96 6.36 26.89
C ARG A 362 7.47 7.31 25.83
N SER A 363 8.74 7.21 25.45
CA SER A 363 9.28 7.95 24.31
C SER A 363 8.59 7.44 23.05
N SER A 364 7.44 8.01 22.70
CA SER A 364 6.80 7.76 21.42
C SER A 364 7.63 8.49 20.37
N VAL A 365 8.39 7.73 19.57
CA VAL A 365 8.80 8.20 18.25
C VAL A 365 7.50 8.36 17.48
N VAL A 366 7.07 9.59 17.25
CA VAL A 366 5.93 9.88 16.40
C VAL A 366 6.30 9.42 15.00
N SER A 367 5.74 8.28 14.59
CA SER A 367 5.67 7.90 13.19
C SER A 367 4.71 8.86 12.51
N ALA A 368 5.23 9.91 11.89
CA ALA A 368 4.46 10.69 10.94
C ALA A 368 4.33 9.84 9.65
N SER A 369 3.21 9.15 9.50
CA SER A 369 2.73 8.73 8.19
C SER A 369 2.37 10.02 7.45
N GLY A 370 3.19 10.39 6.46
CA GLY A 370 2.92 11.54 5.62
C GLY A 370 1.77 11.24 4.67
N ASP A 371 0.58 11.72 5.01
CA ASP A 371 -0.39 12.14 4.01
C ASP A 371 -0.45 13.67 4.06
N GLY A 372 0.20 14.27 3.07
CA GLY A 372 0.19 15.71 2.84
C GLY A 372 -1.11 16.12 2.18
N SER A 373 -2.13 16.40 2.98
CA SER A 373 -3.20 17.35 2.64
C SER A 373 -4.17 17.44 3.81
N VAL A 374 -4.29 18.61 4.44
CA VAL A 374 -5.56 19.30 4.78
C VAL A 374 -5.22 20.50 5.68
N GLY A 375 -5.46 21.70 5.14
CA GLY A 375 -6.10 22.83 5.83
C GLY A 375 -5.36 23.47 7.01
N ALA A 376 -4.69 24.58 6.74
CA ALA A 376 -4.33 25.58 7.74
C ALA A 376 -5.61 26.16 8.39
N GLY A 377 -5.94 25.69 9.59
CA GLY A 377 -6.96 26.27 10.46
C GLY A 377 -6.31 26.94 11.67
N SER A 378 -6.26 28.28 11.65
CA SER A 378 -5.69 29.11 12.72
C SER A 378 -6.46 28.95 14.04
N LEU A 379 -5.82 28.41 15.08
CA LEU A 379 -6.31 28.49 16.47
C LEU A 379 -5.38 29.40 17.28
N ARG A 380 -5.70 30.71 17.25
CA ARG A 380 -5.19 31.70 18.20
C ARG A 380 -5.71 31.35 19.59
N ARG A 381 -4.82 30.91 20.49
CA ARG A 381 -5.10 30.84 21.93
C ARG A 381 -5.29 32.26 22.47
N ARG A 382 -6.52 32.60 22.86
CA ARG A 382 -6.78 33.72 23.78
C ARG A 382 -6.47 33.25 25.20
N LEU A 383 -5.52 33.91 25.82
CA LEU A 383 -5.30 33.92 27.26
C LEU A 383 -6.47 34.69 27.91
N HIS A 384 -7.15 34.09 28.89
CA HIS A 384 -7.98 34.81 29.83
C HIS A 384 -7.36 34.70 31.23
N PRO A 385 -7.20 35.81 31.98
CA PRO A 385 -6.74 35.79 33.35
C PRO A 385 -7.90 35.52 34.32
N ALA A 386 -7.54 34.99 35.49
CA ALA A 386 -8.43 34.80 36.63
C ALA A 386 -8.91 36.13 37.23
N GLY A 387 -10.14 36.16 37.76
CA GLY A 387 -10.64 37.28 38.54
C GLY A 387 -12.12 37.18 38.93
N ASN A 388 -12.35 36.72 40.17
CA ASN A 388 -13.35 37.10 41.18
C ASN A 388 -14.84 37.39 40.85
N ALA A 389 -15.66 36.77 41.73
CA ALA A 389 -16.81 37.32 42.46
C ALA A 389 -18.09 37.73 41.70
N HIS A 390 -19.19 36.99 41.89
CA HIS A 390 -20.22 37.28 42.91
C HIS A 390 -21.52 36.50 42.64
N ARG A 391 -22.13 36.07 43.76
CA ARG A 391 -23.50 35.59 44.00
C ARG A 391 -23.89 34.20 43.51
#